data_AF-A0A7V1V5X6-F1
#
_entry.id   AF-A0A7V1V5X6-F1
#
_cell.length_a   1.000
_cell.length_b   1.000
_cell.length_c   1.000
_cell.angle_alpha   90.00
_cell.angle_beta   90.00
_cell.angle_gamma   90.00
#
_symmetry.space_group_name_H-M   'P 1'
#
loop_
_entity.id
_entity.type
_entity.pdbx_description
1 polymer ?
#
loop_
_entity_poly.entity_id
_entity_poly.type
_entity_poly.pdbx_seq_one_letter_code
_entity_poly.pdbx_strand_id
1 'polypeptide(L)'
;MRVAVLLVAVLVSATGCDAERGRLMKERYPAYPDTIKRAIDRGHPVRGMNQEQVFLALGEPICKKTIEFQGRSVEVWLFPPGGRDPCTTAEFRVYFEDGVVSGWENFNKPTRFTDPAGGGPP
;
A
#
# COMPACT_ATOMS: atom_id res chain seq x y z
N MET A 1 28.95 -34.78 12.69
CA MET A 1 27.62 -34.36 12.18
C MET A 1 27.12 -33.17 13.01
N ARG A 2 27.59 -31.95 12.75
CA ARG A 2 27.13 -30.73 13.48
C ARG A 2 26.85 -29.53 12.56
N VAL A 3 26.92 -29.74 11.24
CA VAL A 3 26.75 -28.68 10.23
C VAL A 3 25.32 -28.68 9.65
N ALA A 4 24.56 -29.76 9.81
CA ALA A 4 23.24 -29.93 9.21
C ALA A 4 22.10 -29.18 9.93
N VAL A 5 22.28 -28.80 11.20
CA VAL A 5 21.19 -28.20 12.01
C VAL A 5 21.02 -26.71 11.73
N LEU A 6 22.05 -26.01 11.24
CA LEU A 6 22.00 -24.58 10.96
C LEU A 6 21.31 -24.21 9.63
N LEU A 7 21.15 -25.17 8.70
CA LEU A 7 20.51 -24.93 7.41
C LEU A 7 18.97 -24.98 7.45
N VAL A 8 18.39 -25.56 8.50
CA VAL A 8 16.92 -25.71 8.61
C VAL A 8 16.24 -24.43 9.15
N ALA A 9 16.97 -23.58 9.88
CA ALA A 9 16.40 -22.38 10.51
C ALA A 9 16.18 -21.19 9.56
N VAL A 10 16.83 -21.16 8.39
CA VAL A 10 16.76 -20.02 7.45
C VAL A 10 15.57 -20.10 6.50
N LEU A 11 14.94 -21.27 6.34
CA LEU A 11 13.83 -21.50 5.39
C LEU A 11 12.44 -21.15 5.94
N VAL A 12 12.29 -20.93 7.25
CA VAL A 12 10.96 -20.76 7.87
C VAL A 12 10.42 -19.32 7.75
N SER A 13 11.28 -18.33 7.51
CA SER A 13 10.92 -16.90 7.58
C SER A 13 10.12 -16.38 6.39
N ALA A 14 10.05 -17.11 5.28
CA ALA A 14 9.37 -16.66 4.05
C ALA A 14 7.90 -17.10 3.93
N THR A 15 7.39 -17.94 4.84
CA THR A 15 6.04 -18.52 4.70
C THR A 15 4.92 -17.66 5.28
N GLY A 16 5.24 -16.67 6.11
CA GLY A 16 4.24 -15.87 6.82
C GLY A 16 3.43 -14.91 5.95
N CYS A 17 4.08 -14.22 5.00
CA CYS A 17 3.42 -13.19 4.18
C CYS A 17 2.45 -13.79 3.16
N ASP A 18 2.81 -14.91 2.53
CA ASP A 18 1.93 -15.60 1.59
C ASP A 18 0.78 -16.33 2.29
N ALA A 19 1.00 -16.83 3.52
CA ALA A 19 -0.04 -17.48 4.31
C ALA A 19 -1.18 -16.52 4.66
N GLU A 20 -0.85 -15.31 5.13
CA GLU A 20 -1.88 -14.32 5.49
C GLU A 20 -2.62 -13.81 4.25
N ARG A 21 -1.90 -13.52 3.16
CA ARG A 21 -2.53 -13.13 1.89
C ARG A 21 -3.47 -14.24 1.38
N GLY A 22 -3.02 -15.49 1.42
CA GLY A 22 -3.82 -16.65 1.01
C GLY A 22 -5.07 -16.83 1.87
N ARG A 23 -4.95 -16.65 3.19
CA ARG A 23 -6.08 -16.70 4.14
C ARG A 23 -7.10 -15.60 3.83
N LEU A 24 -6.67 -14.36 3.67
CA LEU A 24 -7.56 -13.23 3.34
C LEU A 24 -8.26 -13.43 1.99
N MET A 25 -7.56 -13.93 0.97
CA MET A 25 -8.17 -14.25 -0.33
C MET A 25 -9.20 -15.38 -0.26
N LYS A 26 -9.03 -16.33 0.66
CA LYS A 26 -9.98 -17.43 0.86
C LYS A 26 -11.19 -17.03 1.71
N GLU A 27 -10.96 -16.31 2.80
CA GLU A 27 -11.98 -16.09 3.85
C GLU A 27 -12.73 -14.78 3.69
N ARG A 28 -12.08 -13.73 3.17
CA ARG A 28 -12.61 -12.35 3.19
C ARG A 28 -12.93 -11.82 1.81
N TYR A 29 -12.02 -12.02 0.86
CA TYR A 29 -12.17 -11.54 -0.51
C TYR A 29 -13.50 -11.92 -1.19
N PRO A 30 -14.06 -13.14 -1.03
CA PRO A 30 -15.33 -13.50 -1.67
C PRO A 30 -16.51 -12.62 -1.25
N ALA A 31 -16.48 -12.07 -0.03
CA ALA A 31 -17.53 -11.21 0.50
C ALA A 31 -17.36 -9.72 0.14
N TYR A 32 -16.24 -9.32 -0.46
CA TYR A 32 -16.00 -7.92 -0.79
C TYR A 32 -16.89 -7.42 -1.93
N PRO A 33 -17.25 -6.12 -1.93
CA PRO A 33 -17.93 -5.48 -3.06
C PRO A 33 -17.12 -5.61 -4.35
N ASP A 34 -17.80 -5.71 -5.50
CA ASP A 34 -17.14 -5.89 -6.80
C ASP A 34 -16.12 -4.80 -7.13
N THR A 35 -16.37 -3.57 -6.71
CA THR A 35 -15.43 -2.45 -6.89
C THR A 35 -14.10 -2.70 -6.17
N ILE A 36 -14.15 -3.26 -4.95
CA ILE A 36 -12.97 -3.58 -4.14
C ILE A 36 -12.26 -4.80 -4.72
N LYS A 37 -13.00 -5.84 -5.14
CA LYS A 37 -12.43 -7.02 -5.82
C LYS A 37 -11.65 -6.61 -7.07
N ARG A 38 -12.25 -5.81 -7.95
CA ARG A 38 -11.58 -5.28 -9.16
C ARG A 38 -10.34 -4.44 -8.83
N ALA A 39 -10.37 -3.67 -7.74
CA ALA A 39 -9.22 -2.87 -7.31
C ALA A 39 -8.06 -3.77 -6.87
N ILE A 40 -8.36 -4.83 -6.10
CA ILE A 40 -7.39 -5.87 -5.69
C ILE A 40 -6.82 -6.58 -6.91
N ASP A 41 -7.67 -7.06 -7.82
CA ASP A 41 -7.23 -7.84 -8.99
C ASP A 41 -6.35 -7.02 -9.95
N ARG A 42 -6.56 -5.70 -9.99
CA ARG A 42 -5.82 -4.76 -10.83
C ARG A 42 -4.68 -4.05 -10.11
N GLY A 43 -4.45 -4.36 -8.84
CA GLY A 43 -3.34 -3.81 -8.05
C GLY A 43 -3.35 -2.29 -7.90
N HIS A 44 -4.49 -1.68 -7.55
CA HIS A 44 -4.57 -0.25 -7.23
C HIS A 44 -5.52 0.03 -6.07
N PRO A 45 -5.27 1.08 -5.28
CA PRO A 45 -6.19 1.49 -4.21
C PRO A 45 -7.42 2.20 -4.78
N VAL A 46 -8.53 2.10 -4.07
CA VAL A 46 -9.72 2.94 -4.26
C VAL A 46 -10.20 3.46 -2.92
N ARG A 47 -10.91 4.60 -2.92
CA ARG A 47 -11.46 5.18 -1.69
C ARG A 47 -12.35 4.17 -0.96
N GLY A 48 -12.24 4.17 0.38
CA GLY A 48 -13.00 3.26 1.24
C GLY A 48 -12.37 1.88 1.44
N MET A 49 -11.27 1.54 0.75
CA MET A 49 -10.52 0.33 1.07
C MET A 49 -9.93 0.42 2.48
N ASN A 50 -10.02 -0.64 3.28
CA ASN A 50 -9.29 -0.72 4.54
C ASN A 50 -7.85 -1.23 4.33
N GLN A 51 -7.05 -1.26 5.40
CA GLN A 51 -5.65 -1.70 5.32
C GLN A 51 -5.50 -3.14 4.78
N GLU A 52 -6.36 -4.08 5.17
CA GLU A 52 -6.33 -5.47 4.67
C GLU A 52 -6.54 -5.52 3.15
N GLN A 53 -7.48 -4.72 2.63
CA GLN A 53 -7.79 -4.66 1.21
C GLN A 53 -6.66 -3.99 0.41
N VAL A 54 -6.04 -2.94 0.97
CA VAL A 54 -4.86 -2.32 0.37
C VAL A 54 -3.68 -3.30 0.34
N PHE A 55 -3.47 -4.07 1.41
CA PHE A 55 -2.47 -5.14 1.44
C PHE A 55 -2.72 -6.20 0.36
N LEU A 56 -3.97 -6.64 0.16
CA LEU A 56 -4.29 -7.58 -0.91
C LEU A 56 -4.01 -7.04 -2.31
N ALA A 57 -4.25 -5.74 -2.51
CA ALA A 57 -4.06 -5.05 -3.78
C ALA A 57 -2.59 -4.75 -4.10
N LEU A 58 -1.83 -4.24 -3.12
CA LEU A 58 -0.51 -3.66 -3.34
C LEU A 58 0.63 -4.44 -2.67
N GLY A 59 0.31 -5.40 -1.81
CA GLY A 59 1.28 -6.11 -0.98
C GLY A 59 1.71 -5.33 0.26
N GLU A 60 2.84 -5.70 0.83
CA GLU A 60 3.40 -5.05 2.02
C GLU A 60 4.02 -3.70 1.63
N PRO A 61 3.67 -2.59 2.31
CA PRO A 61 4.36 -1.33 2.12
C PRO A 61 5.78 -1.40 2.66
N ILE A 62 6.69 -0.63 2.05
CA ILE A 62 8.07 -0.51 2.52
C ILE A 62 8.18 0.34 3.78
N CYS A 63 7.17 1.18 4.07
CA CYS A 63 7.10 1.95 5.31
C CYS A 63 5.65 2.32 5.65
N LYS A 64 5.32 2.33 6.95
CA LYS A 64 4.05 2.82 7.50
C LYS A 64 4.38 3.92 8.51
N LYS A 65 3.68 5.04 8.45
CA LYS A 65 3.87 6.14 9.41
C LYS A 65 2.59 6.94 9.62
N THR A 66 2.53 7.66 10.72
CA THR A 66 1.47 8.63 10.99
C THR A 66 2.02 10.02 10.76
N ILE A 67 1.26 10.87 10.06
CA ILE A 67 1.60 12.28 9.82
C ILE A 67 0.45 13.17 10.29
N GLU A 68 0.78 14.41 10.66
CA GLU A 68 -0.21 15.45 10.85
C GLU A 68 -0.51 16.13 9.51
N PHE A 69 -1.77 16.06 9.07
CA PHE A 69 -2.25 16.71 7.86
C PHE A 69 -3.50 17.53 8.17
N GLN A 70 -3.42 18.85 7.99
CA GLN A 70 -4.52 19.78 8.29
C GLN A 70 -5.07 19.64 9.73
N GLY A 71 -4.19 19.41 10.71
CA GLY A 71 -4.56 19.27 12.13
C GLY A 71 -5.22 17.93 12.48
N ARG A 72 -5.12 16.93 11.60
CA ARG A 72 -5.61 15.56 11.82
C ARG A 72 -4.45 14.57 11.66
N SER A 73 -4.45 13.53 12.49
CA SER A 73 -3.50 12.43 12.38
C SER A 73 -3.96 11.46 11.28
N VAL A 74 -3.12 11.26 10.27
CA VAL A 74 -3.40 10.45 9.08
C VAL A 74 -2.33 9.36 8.97
N GLU A 75 -2.76 8.11 8.81
CA GLU A 75 -1.84 7.01 8.56
C GLU A 75 -1.46 6.98 7.07
N VAL A 76 -0.18 6.78 6.78
CA VAL A 76 0.36 6.78 5.42
C VAL A 76 1.19 5.53 5.21
N TRP A 77 0.84 4.79 4.16
CA TRP A 77 1.60 3.64 3.68
C TRP A 77 2.38 4.06 2.45
N LEU A 78 3.66 3.69 2.44
CA LEU A 78 4.62 4.03 1.41
C LEU A 78 5.00 2.75 0.67
N PHE A 79 4.95 2.80 -0.65
CA PHE A 79 5.18 1.66 -1.53
C PHE A 79 6.33 1.95 -2.50
N PRO A 80 7.02 0.90 -2.98
CA PRO A 80 8.12 1.08 -3.91
C PRO A 80 7.67 1.72 -5.24
N PRO A 81 8.60 2.36 -5.96
CA PRO A 81 10.02 2.50 -5.63
C PRO A 81 10.29 3.56 -4.55
N GLY A 82 11.43 3.44 -3.88
CA GLY A 82 11.97 4.39 -2.92
C GLY A 82 13.50 4.37 -2.97
N GLY A 83 14.12 5.48 -2.60
CA GLY A 83 15.58 5.63 -2.60
C GLY A 83 16.24 5.08 -1.34
N ARG A 84 17.36 5.67 -0.95
CA ARG A 84 18.14 5.26 0.24
C ARG A 84 17.35 5.31 1.54
N ASP A 85 16.39 6.22 1.65
CA ASP A 85 15.44 6.31 2.77
C ASP A 85 14.00 6.16 2.24
N PRO A 86 13.48 4.93 2.15
CA PRO A 86 12.15 4.68 1.59
C PRO A 86 11.01 5.29 2.42
N CYS A 87 11.21 5.57 3.71
CA CYS A 87 10.18 6.17 4.57
C CYS A 87 9.92 7.66 4.25
N THR A 88 10.81 8.31 3.49
CA THR A 88 10.67 9.70 3.05
C THR A 88 10.62 9.84 1.53
N THR A 89 11.27 8.93 0.80
CA THR A 89 11.46 9.04 -0.66
C THR A 89 10.53 8.17 -1.50
N ALA A 90 9.64 7.37 -0.90
CA ALA A 90 8.74 6.53 -1.68
C ALA A 90 7.85 7.35 -2.60
N GLU A 91 7.76 6.90 -3.85
CA GLU A 91 7.03 7.57 -4.92
C GLU A 91 5.53 7.27 -4.88
N PHE A 92 5.13 6.14 -4.31
CA PHE A 92 3.72 5.78 -4.19
C PHE A 92 3.28 5.81 -2.73
N ARG A 93 2.24 6.58 -2.43
CA ARG A 93 1.72 6.77 -1.08
C ARG A 93 0.22 6.55 -1.05
N VAL A 94 -0.24 5.86 -0.01
CA VAL A 94 -1.68 5.65 0.26
C VAL A 94 -1.97 6.23 1.64
N TYR A 95 -2.98 7.10 1.69
CA TYR A 95 -3.39 7.84 2.88
C TYR A 95 -4.67 7.23 3.45
N PHE A 96 -4.71 7.06 4.77
CA PHE A 96 -5.84 6.50 5.50
C PHE A 96 -6.38 7.50 6.52
N GLU A 97 -7.67 7.79 6.42
CA GLU A 97 -8.45 8.50 7.45
C GLU A 97 -9.45 7.49 8.03
N ASP A 98 -9.54 7.40 9.37
CA ASP A 98 -10.44 6.47 10.07
C ASP A 98 -10.31 5.00 9.61
N GLY A 99 -9.08 4.58 9.28
CA GLY A 99 -8.77 3.21 8.87
C GLY A 99 -9.15 2.85 7.43
N VAL A 100 -9.58 3.82 6.62
CA VAL A 100 -9.92 3.61 5.21
C VAL A 100 -9.18 4.58 4.30
N VAL A 101 -8.94 4.16 3.05
CA VAL A 101 -8.28 4.97 2.04
C VAL A 101 -9.07 6.24 1.78
N SER A 102 -8.44 7.38 2.05
CA SER A 102 -8.94 8.72 1.74
C SER A 102 -8.37 9.22 0.41
N GLY A 103 -7.13 8.84 0.09
CA GLY A 103 -6.44 9.22 -1.15
C GLY A 103 -5.13 8.47 -1.39
N TRP A 104 -4.52 8.70 -2.54
CA TRP A 104 -3.20 8.18 -2.90
C TRP A 104 -2.49 9.11 -3.88
N GLU A 105 -1.17 9.09 -3.86
CA GLU A 105 -0.32 9.93 -4.70
C GLU A 105 0.79 9.11 -5.35
N ASN A 106 1.11 9.45 -6.61
CA ASN A 106 2.25 8.91 -7.34
C ASN A 106 3.12 10.07 -7.84
N PHE A 107 4.32 10.21 -7.27
CA PHE A 107 5.26 11.29 -7.59
C PHE A 107 5.90 11.17 -8.99
N ASN A 108 5.66 10.09 -9.73
CA ASN A 108 6.07 9.96 -11.15
C ASN A 108 5.12 10.65 -12.14
N LYS A 109 4.00 11.23 -11.68
CA LYS A 109 3.31 12.21 -12.52
C LYS A 109 4.07 13.53 -12.38
N PRO A 110 4.66 14.10 -13.46
CA PRO A 110 5.08 15.48 -13.39
C PRO A 110 3.88 16.28 -12.89
N THR A 111 4.11 17.15 -11.91
CA THR A 111 3.13 18.17 -11.54
C THR A 111 2.66 18.80 -12.84
N ARG A 112 1.41 18.56 -13.26
CA ARG A 112 0.76 19.43 -14.22
C ARG A 112 0.54 20.75 -13.47
N PHE A 113 1.61 21.52 -13.36
CA PHE A 113 1.62 22.89 -12.90
C PHE A 113 2.65 23.66 -13.73
N THR A 114 2.63 23.40 -15.04
CA THR A 114 2.53 24.47 -16.02
C THR A 114 1.04 24.65 -16.34
N ASP A 115 0.29 25.24 -15.43
CA ASP A 115 -0.89 26.02 -15.82
C ASP A 115 -0.60 27.45 -15.36
N PRO A 116 -0.47 28.43 -16.28
CA PRO A 116 -0.41 29.83 -15.92
C PRO A 116 -1.71 30.21 -15.18
N ALA A 117 -1.63 31.21 -14.30
CA ALA A 117 -2.82 31.83 -13.72
C ALA A 117 -3.72 32.38 -14.84
N GLY A 118 -4.75 31.63 -15.21
CA GLY A 118 -5.74 32.01 -16.21
C GLY A 118 -5.83 31.04 -17.39
N GLY A 119 -6.75 30.08 -17.31
CA GLY A 119 -7.13 29.23 -18.44
C GLY A 119 -8.30 28.34 -18.03
N GLY A 120 -9.50 28.68 -18.51
CA GLY A 120 -10.74 27.96 -18.20
C GLY A 120 -10.82 26.54 -18.78
N PRO A 121 -11.81 25.75 -18.34
CA PRO A 121 -11.96 24.35 -18.74
C PRO A 121 -12.55 24.20 -20.16
N PRO A 122 -12.33 23.04 -20.82
CA PRO A 122 -13.05 22.70 -22.05
C PRO A 122 -14.55 22.47 -21.81
#